data_AF-A0A6N6RMW5-F1
#
_entry.id   AF-A0A6N6RMW5-F1
#
_cell.length_a   1.000
_cell.length_b   1.000
_cell.length_c   1.000
_cell.angle_alpha   90.00
_cell.angle_beta   90.00
_cell.angle_gamma   90.00
#
_symmetry.space_group_name_H-M   'P 1'
#
loop_
_entity.id
_entity.type
_entity.pdbx_description
1 polymer ?
#
loop_
_entity_poly.entity_id
_entity_poly.type
_entity_poly.pdbx_seq_one_letter_code
_entity_poly.pdbx_strand_id
1 'polypeptide(L)' 'MNIFKEEMLVRIFIGESDRYDGKALYEYIVYKARELHLAGATVLRGIMGYGANSKIHT' A
#
# COMPACT_ATOMS: atom_id res chain seq x y z
N MET A 1 -19.88 27.04 -5.50
CA MET A 1 -18.56 26.41 -5.40
C MET A 1 -18.81 24.90 -5.42
N ASN A 2 -18.81 24.32 -6.62
CA ASN A 2 -19.15 22.91 -6.80
C ASN A 2 -17.84 22.13 -6.78
N ILE A 3 -17.55 21.41 -5.70
CA ILE A 3 -16.34 20.58 -5.59
C ILE A 3 -16.77 19.14 -5.30
N PHE A 4 -17.56 18.55 -6.19
CA PHE A 4 -17.60 17.09 -6.27
C PHE A 4 -16.26 16.64 -6.86
N LYS A 5 -15.25 16.54 -5.99
CA LYS A 5 -13.97 15.92 -6.35
C LYS A 5 -14.17 14.43 -6.19
N GLU A 6 -14.05 13.67 -7.27
CA GLU A 6 -14.02 12.21 -7.16
C GLU A 6 -12.78 11.83 -6.36
N GLU A 7 -12.98 11.41 -5.12
CA GLU A 7 -11.93 10.85 -4.29
C GLU A 7 -11.88 9.34 -4.54
N MET A 8 -10.70 8.84 -4.92
CA MET A 8 -10.49 7.43 -5.18
C MET A 8 -9.69 6.81 -4.03
N LEU A 9 -10.25 5.77 -3.41
CA LEU A 9 -9.51 4.94 -2.46
C LEU A 9 -8.69 3.88 -3.22
N VAL A 10 -7.37 4.03 -3.21
CA VAL A 10 -6.44 3.03 -3.75
C VAL A 10 -6.06 2.04 -2.63
N ARG A 11 -6.20 0.74 -2.91
CA ARG A 11 -5.71 -0.33 -2.02
C ARG A 11 -4.64 -1.13 -2.74
N ILE A 12 -3.50 -1.30 -2.07
CA ILE A 12 -2.36 -2.05 -2.59
C ILE A 12 -2.13 -3.21 -1.62
N PHE A 13 -2.16 -4.43 -2.15
CA PHE A 13 -1.88 -5.65 -1.39
C PHE A 13 -0.51 -6.18 -1.79
N ILE A 14 0.38 -6.33 -0.80
CA ILE A 14 1.75 -6.82 -0.96
C ILE A 14 2.13 -7.71 0.23
N GLY A 15 3.20 -8.47 0.11
CA GLY A 15 3.78 -9.22 1.22
C GLY A 15 4.65 -8.33 2.12
N GLU A 16 4.70 -8.64 3.42
CA GLU A 16 5.59 -7.94 4.37
C GLU A 16 7.09 -8.12 4.03
N SER A 17 7.43 -9.26 3.42
CA SER A 17 8.79 -9.56 2.97
C SER A 17 9.18 -8.87 1.66
N ASP A 18 8.25 -8.20 0.97
CA ASP A 18 8.55 -7.57 -0.30
C ASP A 18 9.54 -6.40 -0.10
N ARG A 19 10.46 -6.25 -1.04
CA ARG A 19 11.53 -5.26 -0.99
C ARG A 19 11.64 -4.50 -2.30
N TYR A 20 12.01 -3.23 -2.21
CA TYR A 20 12.38 -2.39 -3.34
C TYR A 20 13.59 -1.54 -2.93
N ASP A 21 14.64 -1.56 -3.74
CA ASP A 21 15.90 -0.83 -3.48
C ASP A 21 16.45 -1.06 -2.06
N GLY A 22 16.46 -2.32 -1.62
CA GLY A 22 16.95 -2.73 -0.30
C GLY A 22 16.05 -2.36 0.89
N LYS A 23 14.92 -1.67 0.66
CA LYS A 23 13.97 -1.22 1.70
C LYS A 23 12.67 -2.02 1.64
N ALA A 24 11.89 -2.00 2.72
CA ALA A 24 10.57 -2.61 2.74
C ALA A 24 9.65 -1.92 1.72
N LEU A 25 8.95 -2.69 0.89
CA LEU A 25 8.14 -2.14 -0.20
C LEU A 25 7.00 -1.24 0.32
N TYR A 26 6.38 -1.59 1.46
CA TYR A 26 5.33 -0.75 2.06
C TYR A 26 5.88 0.63 2.47
N GLU A 27 7.11 0.73 2.96
CA GLU A 27 7.73 2.01 3.32
C GLU A 27 7.95 2.84 2.06
N TYR A 28 8.51 2.22 1.02
CA TYR A 28 8.74 2.89 -0.26
C TYR A 28 7.45 3.49 -0.84
N ILE A 29 6.34 2.75 -0.79
CA ILE A 29 5.03 3.23 -1.26
C ILE A 29 4.56 4.45 -0.47
N VAL A 30 4.68 4.42 0.87
CA VAL A 30 4.28 5.56 1.72
C VAL A 30 5.14 6.78 1.46
N TYR A 31 6.46 6.63 1.38
CA TYR A 31 7.35 7.74 1.05
C TYR A 31 7.05 8.30 -0.34
N LYS A 32 6.76 7.43 -1.32
CA LYS A 32 6.40 7.87 -2.66
C LYS A 32 5.08 8.63 -2.72
N ALA A 33 4.06 8.16 -1.99
CA ALA A 33 2.78 8.87 -1.86
C ALA A 33 2.97 10.27 -1.26
N ARG A 34 3.87 10.40 -0.28
CA ARG A 34 4.24 11.70 0.31
C ARG A 34 4.98 12.59 -0.68
N GLU A 35 5.96 12.07 -1.42
CA GLU A 35 6.69 12.83 -2.47
C GLU A 35 5.74 13.36 -3.55
N LEU A 36 4.72 12.58 -3.91
CA LEU A 36 3.70 12.95 -4.89
C LEU A 36 2.61 13.87 -4.34
N HIS A 37 2.68 14.27 -3.07
CA HIS A 37 1.69 15.14 -2.42
C HIS A 37 0.25 14.57 -2.47
N LEU A 38 0.11 13.25 -2.36
CA LEU A 38 -1.21 12.61 -2.23
C LEU A 38 -1.86 12.99 -0.89
N ALA A 39 -3.20 12.90 -0.83
CA ALA A 39 -3.98 13.32 0.33
C ALA A 39 -3.61 12.58 1.63
N GLY A 40 -3.13 11.34 1.54
CA GLY A 40 -2.65 10.55 2.67
C GLY A 40 -2.39 9.10 2.29
N ALA A 41 -1.76 8.35 3.20
CA ALA A 41 -1.54 6.92 3.07
C ALA A 41 -1.51 6.27 4.46
N THR A 42 -2.14 5.10 4.59
CA THR A 42 -2.15 4.31 5.83
C THR A 42 -1.73 2.88 5.50
N VAL A 43 -0.83 2.30 6.30
CA VAL A 43 -0.42 0.90 6.19
C VAL A 43 -1.14 0.08 7.25
N LEU A 44 -1.70 -1.06 6.83
CA LEU A 44 -2.27 -2.06 7.72
C LEU A 44 -1.49 -3.36 7.53
N ARG A 45 -1.09 -4.00 8.63
CA ARG A 45 -0.46 -5.33 8.61
C ARG A 45 -1.48 -6.39 9.00
N GLY A 46 -1.82 -7.26 8.06
CA GLY A 46 -2.60 -8.45 8.34
C GLY A 46 -1.79 -9.48 9.12
N ILE A 47 -2.47 -10.34 9.88
CA ILE A 47 -1.82 -11.44 10.64
C ILE A 47 -1.58 -12.65 9.74
N MET A 48 -2.44 -12.85 8.74
CA MET A 48 -2.33 -13.91 7.75
C MET A 48 -3.01 -13.49 6.44
N GLY A 49 -2.57 -14.06 5.32
CA GLY A 49 -3.20 -13.89 4.01
C GLY A 49 -2.77 -14.96 3.01
N TYR A 50 -3.49 -15.11 1.91
CA TYR A 50 -3.09 -15.96 0.79
C TYR A 50 -3.28 -15.21 -0.54
N GLY A 51 -2.46 -15.55 -1.53
CA GLY A 51 -2.52 -14.99 -2.88
C GLY A 51 -2.84 -16.04 -3.94
N ALA A 52 -2.50 -15.74 -5.19
CA ALA A 52 -2.79 -16.60 -6.35
C ALA A 52 -2.22 -18.03 -6.24
N ASN A 53 -1.15 -18.23 -5.46
CA ASN A 53 -0.54 -19.54 -5.23
C ASN A 53 -1.19 -20.33 -4.07
N SER A 54 -2.26 -19.81 -3.47
CA SER A 54 -3.01 -20.39 -2.34
C SER A 54 -2.17 -20.77 -1.11
N LYS A 55 -0.91 -20.33 -1.05
CA LYS A 55 -0.04 -20.51 0.11
C LYS A 55 -0.42 -19.51 1.19
N ILE A 56 -0.57 -19.99 2.41
CA ILE A 56 -0.75 -19.12 3.58
C ILE A 56 0.58 -18.44 3.87
N HIS A 57 0.52 -17.12 3.95
CA HIS A 57 1.57 -16.25 4.45
C HIS A 57 1.12 -15.72 5.81
N THR A 58 2.02 -15.79 6.78
CA THR A 58 1.90 -15.23 8.13
C THR A 58 2.90 -14.11 8.28
#